data_AF-A0A6A4P5Q3-F1
#
_entry.id   AF-A0A6A4P5Q3-F1
#
_cell.length_a   1.000
_cell.length_b   1.000
_cell.length_c   1.000
_cell.angle_alpha   90.00
_cell.angle_beta   90.00
_cell.angle_gamma   90.00
#
_symmetry.space_group_name_H-M   'P 1'
#
loop_
_entity.id
_entity.type
_entity.pdbx_description
1 polymer ?
#
loop_
_entity_poly.entity_id
_entity_poly.type
_entity_poly.pdbx_seq_one_letter_code
_entity_poly.pdbx_strand_id
1 'polypeptide(L)'
;MKIEENNNRWKEEIAEDCCFFCKDGGLMRICDYDDCLKACHPKCEGQEDSFLEREDYWCCGSHYCSVCRKSSLYKCYCCPKAFCRSCVVEESDDFAIVKGKKGFCSHCLQLAVMIEEKTNVTSEGVRLFLIMYSILHVEEVKSSKILKRSSFCLFTYLKMLT
;
A
#
# COMPACT_ATOMS: atom_id res chain seq x y z
N MET A 1 -21.90 7.14 27.74
CA MET A 1 -21.25 7.47 26.46
C MET A 1 -21.11 6.17 25.68
N LYS A 2 -21.70 6.06 24.49
CA LYS A 2 -21.63 4.88 23.60
C LYS A 2 -21.31 5.38 22.19
N ILE A 3 -20.04 5.42 21.78
CA ILE A 3 -19.65 5.59 20.37
C ILE A 3 -18.22 5.05 20.17
N GLU A 4 -17.97 3.73 20.12
CA GLU A 4 -16.71 3.18 19.51
C GLU A 4 -16.86 1.80 18.83
N GLU A 5 -18.04 1.16 18.80
CA GLU A 5 -18.16 -0.20 18.21
C GLU A 5 -18.38 -0.24 16.67
N ASN A 6 -18.57 0.90 16.01
CA ASN A 6 -19.02 0.94 14.60
C ASN A 6 -17.91 1.14 13.56
N ASN A 7 -16.68 1.49 13.98
CA ASN A 7 -15.63 1.88 13.03
C ASN A 7 -14.71 0.72 12.58
N ASN A 8 -14.74 -0.44 13.26
CA ASN A 8 -13.87 -1.56 12.90
C ASN A 8 -14.52 -2.55 11.91
N ARG A 9 -15.84 -2.74 11.96
CA ARG A 9 -16.52 -3.71 11.08
C ARG A 9 -16.42 -3.37 9.59
N TRP A 10 -16.51 -2.09 9.22
CA TRP A 10 -16.43 -1.71 7.81
C TRP A 10 -15.02 -1.91 7.24
N LYS A 11 -13.98 -1.74 8.07
CA LYS A 11 -12.59 -2.00 7.66
C LYS A 11 -12.37 -3.48 7.39
N GLU A 12 -12.90 -4.37 8.21
CA GLU A 12 -12.82 -5.81 7.97
C GLU A 12 -13.40 -6.22 6.61
N GLU A 13 -14.46 -5.54 6.16
CA GLU A 13 -15.12 -5.81 4.88
C GLU A 13 -14.35 -5.26 3.66
N ILE A 14 -13.61 -4.16 3.82
CA ILE A 14 -12.98 -3.46 2.68
C ILE A 14 -11.45 -3.38 2.74
N ALA A 15 -10.83 -3.92 3.79
CA ALA A 15 -9.38 -3.99 3.91
C ALA A 15 -8.78 -4.84 2.79
N GLU A 16 -7.50 -4.60 2.52
CA GLU A 16 -6.75 -5.40 1.56
C GLU A 16 -6.70 -6.87 2.00
N ASP A 17 -7.00 -7.77 1.06
CA ASP A 17 -7.00 -9.23 1.25
C ASP A 17 -5.58 -9.84 1.16
N CYS A 18 -4.56 -8.98 1.02
CA CYS A 18 -3.16 -9.36 0.93
C CYS A 18 -2.29 -8.57 1.92
N CYS A 19 -1.22 -9.22 2.36
CA CYS A 19 -0.28 -8.63 3.28
C CYS A 19 0.47 -7.48 2.62
N PHE A 20 0.57 -6.37 3.33
CA PHE A 20 1.20 -5.18 2.81
C PHE A 20 2.71 -5.36 2.55
N PHE A 21 3.35 -6.36 3.15
CA PHE A 21 4.75 -6.72 2.90
C PHE A 21 4.90 -7.77 1.79
N CYS A 22 4.49 -9.02 2.02
CA CYS A 22 4.79 -10.16 1.14
C CYS A 22 3.77 -10.39 0.01
N LYS A 23 2.63 -9.68 0.07
CA LYS A 23 1.54 -9.78 -0.90
C LYS A 23 0.84 -11.15 -0.94
N ASP A 24 1.03 -11.95 0.09
CA ASP A 24 0.27 -13.18 0.32
C ASP A 24 -0.99 -12.89 1.14
N GLY A 25 -2.05 -13.66 0.90
CA GLY A 25 -3.23 -13.67 1.76
C GLY A 25 -2.98 -14.43 3.07
N GLY A 26 -4.03 -14.64 3.86
CA GLY A 26 -3.99 -15.38 5.13
C GLY A 26 -4.43 -14.53 6.33
N LEU A 27 -4.12 -15.00 7.54
CA LEU A 27 -4.49 -14.30 8.78
C LEU A 27 -3.61 -13.08 9.00
N MET A 28 -4.22 -11.90 8.99
CA MET A 28 -3.53 -10.63 9.06
C MET A 28 -4.29 -9.67 9.95
N ARG A 29 -3.56 -8.76 10.57
CA ARG A 29 -4.14 -7.66 11.33
C ARG A 29 -4.29 -6.43 10.45
N ILE A 30 -5.44 -5.78 10.52
CA ILE A 30 -5.75 -4.55 9.80
C ILE A 30 -5.21 -3.35 10.59
N CYS A 31 -4.71 -2.34 9.88
CA CYS A 31 -4.22 -1.11 10.48
C CYS A 31 -5.34 -0.33 11.18
N ASP A 32 -5.13 0.07 12.43
CA ASP A 32 -6.12 0.79 13.23
C ASP A 32 -6.25 2.28 12.83
N TYR A 33 -5.32 2.80 12.03
CA TYR A 33 -5.39 4.18 11.53
C TYR A 33 -6.60 4.42 10.63
N ASP A 34 -7.48 5.37 10.96
CA ASP A 34 -8.86 5.53 10.47
C ASP A 34 -9.10 5.25 8.97
N ASP A 35 -8.28 5.78 8.07
CA ASP A 35 -8.45 5.66 6.62
C ASP A 35 -7.50 4.64 5.96
N CYS A 36 -6.80 3.86 6.77
CA CYS A 36 -5.83 2.87 6.32
C CYS A 36 -6.47 1.49 6.22
N LEU A 37 -6.41 0.92 5.02
CA LEU A 37 -6.95 -0.40 4.68
C LEU A 37 -5.85 -1.47 4.55
N LYS A 38 -4.65 -1.18 5.05
CA LYS A 38 -3.52 -2.10 4.97
C LYS A 38 -3.65 -3.20 6.01
N ALA A 39 -3.40 -4.43 5.60
CA ALA A 39 -3.32 -5.60 6.47
C ALA A 39 -1.90 -6.17 6.47
N CYS A 40 -1.44 -6.71 7.60
CA CYS A 40 -0.10 -7.30 7.73
C CYS A 40 -0.16 -8.64 8.47
N HIS A 41 0.62 -9.64 8.02
CA HIS A 41 0.87 -10.83 8.83
C HIS A 41 1.70 -10.46 10.07
N PRO A 42 1.46 -11.09 11.23
CA PRO A 42 2.29 -10.89 12.42
C PRO A 42 3.79 -11.09 12.11
N LYS A 43 4.12 -12.20 11.45
CA LYS A 43 5.51 -12.54 11.07
C LYS A 43 6.16 -11.48 10.17
N CYS A 44 5.41 -10.85 9.27
CA CYS A 44 5.94 -9.79 8.39
C CYS A 44 6.25 -8.49 9.15
N GLU A 45 5.56 -8.24 10.25
CA GLU A 45 5.81 -7.12 11.17
C GLU A 45 6.76 -7.51 12.33
N GLY A 46 7.35 -8.72 12.29
CA GLY A 46 8.23 -9.21 13.34
C GLY A 46 7.52 -9.48 14.68
N GLN A 47 6.22 -9.73 14.64
CA GLN A 47 5.38 -10.05 15.79
C GLN A 47 5.05 -11.55 15.84
N GLU A 48 4.67 -12.01 17.03
CA GLU A 48 4.10 -13.34 17.27
C GLU A 48 2.60 -13.39 16.93
N ASP A 49 2.03 -14.59 16.78
CA ASP A 49 0.63 -14.77 16.35
C ASP A 49 -0.39 -14.15 17.31
N SER A 50 -0.03 -13.97 18.59
CA SER A 50 -0.88 -13.27 19.58
C SER A 50 -1.25 -11.85 19.13
N PHE A 51 -0.43 -11.24 18.26
CA PHE A 51 -0.64 -9.92 17.67
C PHE A 51 -1.99 -9.73 16.98
N LEU A 52 -2.57 -10.79 16.42
CA LEU A 52 -3.86 -10.76 15.75
C LEU A 52 -5.01 -10.41 16.71
N GLU A 53 -4.90 -10.83 17.96
CA GLU A 53 -5.95 -10.72 18.98
C GLU A 53 -5.68 -9.59 19.99
N ARG A 54 -4.59 -8.83 19.84
CA ARG A 54 -4.28 -7.75 20.79
C ARG A 54 -5.20 -6.55 20.54
N GLU A 55 -5.74 -6.00 21.62
CA GLU A 55 -6.61 -4.82 21.60
C GLU A 55 -5.82 -3.48 21.64
N ASP A 56 -4.49 -3.53 21.64
CA ASP A 56 -3.65 -2.34 21.66
C ASP A 56 -3.69 -1.60 20.33
N TYR A 57 -3.72 -0.27 20.32
CA TYR A 57 -3.77 0.48 19.05
C TYR A 57 -2.49 0.29 18.22
N TRP A 58 -2.64 -0.20 16.98
CA TRP A 58 -1.53 -0.48 16.07
C TRP A 58 -1.68 0.20 14.71
N CYS A 59 -0.57 0.80 14.23
CA CYS A 59 -0.48 1.38 12.90
C CYS A 59 0.59 0.66 12.08
N CYS A 60 0.28 0.36 10.81
CA CYS A 60 1.24 -0.27 9.90
C CYS A 60 2.45 0.64 9.61
N GLY A 61 3.54 0.03 9.13
CA GLY A 61 4.80 0.73 8.87
C GLY A 61 4.70 2.00 8.01
N SER A 62 3.71 2.10 7.11
CA SER A 62 3.54 3.28 6.24
C SER A 62 3.10 4.55 6.95
N HIS A 63 2.79 4.51 8.24
CA HIS A 63 2.53 5.72 9.03
C HIS A 63 3.81 6.31 9.63
N TYR A 64 4.93 5.58 9.57
CA TYR A 64 6.21 5.98 10.14
C TYR A 64 7.27 6.15 9.04
N CYS A 65 8.09 7.18 9.18
CA CYS A 65 9.24 7.41 8.32
C CYS A 65 10.22 6.24 8.48
N SER A 66 10.61 5.63 7.37
CA SER A 66 11.52 4.49 7.34
C SER A 66 12.93 4.83 7.82
N VAL A 67 13.29 6.12 7.81
CA VAL A 67 14.59 6.63 8.30
C VAL A 67 14.50 7.04 9.77
N CYS A 68 13.69 8.04 10.09
CA CYS A 68 13.69 8.67 11.42
C CYS A 68 12.53 8.26 12.32
N ARG A 69 11.65 7.34 11.87
CA ARG A 69 10.47 6.82 12.61
C ARG A 69 9.41 7.85 13.01
N LYS A 70 9.61 9.15 12.73
CA LYS A 70 8.56 10.20 12.87
C LYS A 70 7.40 9.94 11.92
N SER A 71 6.29 10.65 12.10
CA SER A 71 5.13 10.56 11.19
C SER A 71 5.55 10.77 9.73
N SER A 72 5.12 9.83 8.88
CA SER A 72 5.38 9.89 7.45
C SER A 72 4.38 10.79 6.74
N LEU A 73 4.81 11.33 5.61
CA LEU A 73 3.98 12.12 4.71
C LEU A 73 3.89 11.45 3.34
N TYR A 74 5.01 10.97 2.83
CA TYR A 74 5.14 10.32 1.53
C TYR A 74 5.12 8.81 1.71
N LYS A 75 4.24 8.10 1.00
CA LYS A 75 4.05 6.66 1.21
C LYS A 75 4.16 5.89 -0.09
N CYS A 76 4.92 4.81 -0.10
CA CYS A 76 4.93 3.87 -1.21
C CYS A 76 3.52 3.29 -1.40
N TYR A 77 3.11 3.08 -2.64
CA TYR A 77 1.87 2.36 -2.95
C TYR A 77 1.93 0.89 -2.55
N CYS A 78 3.09 0.29 -2.79
CA CYS A 78 3.26 -1.15 -2.80
C CYS A 78 3.87 -1.71 -1.54
N CYS A 79 4.48 -0.92 -0.67
CA CYS A 79 5.11 -1.46 0.54
C CYS A 79 5.05 -0.45 1.69
N PRO A 80 5.38 -0.87 2.92
CA PRO A 80 5.36 0.00 4.09
C PRO A 80 6.39 1.14 4.06
N LYS A 81 7.30 1.17 3.08
CA LYS A 81 8.31 2.22 2.96
C LYS A 81 7.63 3.58 2.77
N ALA A 82 7.97 4.49 3.67
CA ALA A 82 7.36 5.81 3.76
C ALA A 82 8.36 6.80 4.35
N PHE A 83 8.20 8.08 4.06
CA PHE A 83 9.14 9.14 4.44
C PHE A 83 8.41 10.35 5.00
N CYS A 84 9.01 11.01 5.99
CA CYS A 84 8.59 12.35 6.40
C CYS A 84 9.06 13.40 5.37
N ARG A 85 8.65 14.66 5.55
CA ARG A 85 8.99 15.75 4.62
C ARG A 85 10.50 15.97 4.47
N SER A 86 11.27 15.83 5.54
CA SER A 86 12.73 16.04 5.49
C SER A 86 13.43 14.85 4.84
N CYS A 87 13.16 13.64 5.32
CA CYS A 87 13.88 12.46 4.84
C CYS A 87 13.55 12.09 3.38
N VAL A 88 12.38 12.47 2.83
CA VAL A 88 12.13 12.23 1.39
C VAL A 88 13.05 13.07 0.49
N VAL A 89 13.51 14.23 0.97
CA VAL A 89 14.43 15.10 0.23
C VAL A 89 15.86 14.56 0.35
N GLU A 90 16.22 14.03 1.51
CA GLU A 90 17.52 13.37 1.73
C GLU A 90 17.63 12.05 0.96
N GLU A 91 16.53 11.30 0.85
CA GLU A 91 16.44 10.00 0.17
C GLU A 91 15.80 10.14 -1.22
N SER A 92 16.06 11.25 -1.94
CA SER A 92 15.37 11.55 -3.21
C SER A 92 15.60 10.51 -4.30
N ASP A 93 16.75 9.82 -4.28
CA ASP A 93 17.08 8.75 -5.23
C ASP A 93 16.34 7.44 -4.91
N ASP A 94 15.76 7.33 -3.72
CA ASP A 94 15.16 6.10 -3.22
C ASP A 94 13.61 6.13 -3.26
N PHE A 95 13.03 7.27 -3.68
CA PHE A 95 11.58 7.45 -3.76
C PHE A 95 11.12 8.34 -4.92
N ALA A 96 10.39 7.76 -5.86
CA ALA A 96 9.75 8.47 -6.96
C ALA A 96 8.30 8.86 -6.58
N ILE A 97 8.04 10.16 -6.48
CA ILE A 97 6.68 10.69 -6.24
C ILE A 97 5.89 10.64 -7.55
N VAL A 98 4.69 10.06 -7.51
CA VAL A 98 3.82 9.92 -8.69
C VAL A 98 2.62 10.86 -8.60
N LYS A 99 1.92 10.88 -7.46
CA LYS A 99 0.71 11.68 -7.28
C LYS A 99 0.60 12.20 -5.85
N GLY A 100 0.64 13.51 -5.69
CA GLY A 100 0.58 14.16 -4.38
C GLY A 100 1.68 13.65 -3.44
N LYS A 101 1.29 12.91 -2.40
CA LYS A 101 2.20 12.34 -1.39
C LYS A 101 2.35 10.82 -1.52
N LYS A 102 2.06 10.27 -2.69
CA LYS A 102 2.12 8.83 -2.97
C LYS A 102 3.05 8.57 -4.15
N GLY A 103 3.77 7.45 -4.10
CA GLY A 103 4.82 7.13 -5.05
C GLY A 103 5.32 5.70 -4.93
N PHE A 104 6.50 5.44 -5.46
CA PHE A 104 7.18 4.15 -5.38
C PHE A 104 8.57 4.33 -4.78
N CYS A 105 8.96 3.44 -3.87
CA CYS A 105 10.38 3.32 -3.56
C CYS A 105 11.13 2.69 -4.75
N SER A 106 12.45 2.87 -4.80
CA SER A 106 13.35 2.30 -5.82
C SER A 106 13.04 0.84 -6.17
N HIS A 107 12.93 -0.02 -5.17
CA HIS A 107 12.61 -1.45 -5.34
C HIS A 107 11.23 -1.68 -5.98
N CYS A 108 10.17 -1.05 -5.46
CA CYS A 108 8.82 -1.22 -6.02
C CYS A 108 8.69 -0.59 -7.40
N LEU A 109 9.43 0.49 -7.69
CA LEU A 109 9.49 1.10 -9.01
C LEU A 109 10.15 0.15 -10.01
N GLN A 110 11.27 -0.48 -9.64
CA GLN A 110 11.94 -1.45 -10.47
C GLN A 110 11.02 -2.63 -10.83
N LEU A 111 10.30 -3.17 -9.83
CA LEU A 111 9.35 -4.25 -10.07
C LEU A 111 8.19 -3.80 -10.97
N ALA A 112 7.67 -2.57 -10.78
CA ALA A 112 6.65 -2.00 -11.65
C ALA A 112 7.10 -1.93 -13.12
N VAL A 113 8.32 -1.48 -13.38
CA VAL A 113 8.90 -1.43 -14.73
C VAL A 113 9.06 -2.83 -15.33
N MET A 114 9.56 -3.80 -14.56
CA MET A 114 9.71 -5.19 -15.04
C MET A 114 8.38 -5.81 -15.50
N ILE A 115 7.30 -5.51 -14.78
CA ILE A 115 5.95 -5.97 -15.10
C ILE A 115 5.46 -5.35 -16.42
N GLU A 116 5.73 -4.06 -16.65
CA GLU A 116 5.36 -3.36 -17.89
C GLU A 116 6.11 -3.90 -19.11
N GLU A 117 7.40 -4.16 -18.95
CA GLU A 117 8.27 -4.63 -20.04
C GLU A 117 8.07 -6.12 -20.37
N LYS A 118 7.21 -6.84 -19.62
CA LYS A 118 6.98 -8.30 -19.74
C LYS A 118 8.28 -9.12 -19.67
N THR A 119 9.32 -8.56 -19.06
CA THR A 119 10.57 -9.28 -18.76
C THR A 119 10.33 -10.23 -17.58
N ASN A 120 11.21 -11.23 -17.36
CA ASN A 120 11.03 -12.32 -16.38
C ASN A 120 10.33 -11.88 -15.08
N VAL A 121 9.00 -11.98 -15.06
CA VAL A 121 8.19 -11.53 -13.94
C VAL A 121 8.36 -12.57 -12.85
N THR A 122 9.05 -12.20 -11.78
CA THR A 122 9.16 -13.03 -10.58
C THR A 122 7.77 -13.22 -9.96
N SER A 123 7.61 -14.19 -9.06
CA SER A 123 6.36 -14.35 -8.31
C SER A 123 5.93 -13.05 -7.60
N GLU A 124 6.89 -12.25 -7.12
CA GLU A 124 6.65 -10.92 -6.53
C GLU A 124 6.13 -9.91 -7.57
N GLY A 125 6.69 -9.90 -8.78
CA GLY A 125 6.23 -9.05 -9.88
C GLY A 125 4.78 -9.36 -10.29
N VAL A 126 4.40 -10.63 -10.37
CA VAL A 126 3.00 -11.02 -10.70
C VAL A 126 2.03 -10.51 -9.62
N ARG A 127 2.43 -10.58 -8.35
CA ARG A 127 1.62 -10.08 -7.22
C ARG A 127 1.47 -8.56 -7.23
N LEU A 128 2.56 -7.84 -7.54
CA LEU A 128 2.50 -6.39 -7.67
C LEU A 128 1.63 -5.96 -8.84
N PHE A 129 1.59 -6.71 -9.95
CA PHE A 129 0.68 -6.41 -11.06
C PHE A 129 -0.79 -6.42 -10.63
N LEU A 130 -1.20 -7.39 -9.82
CA LEU A 130 -2.57 -7.45 -9.28
C LEU A 130 -2.87 -6.25 -8.37
N ILE A 131 -1.92 -5.86 -7.53
CA ILE A 131 -2.07 -4.70 -6.64
C ILE A 131 -2.14 -3.41 -7.43
N MET A 132 -1.30 -3.24 -8.46
CA MET A 132 -1.34 -2.07 -9.33
C MET A 132 -2.68 -1.99 -10.08
N TYR A 133 -3.20 -3.12 -10.57
CA TYR A 133 -4.53 -3.19 -11.18
C TYR A 133 -5.64 -2.81 -10.18
N SER A 134 -5.56 -3.28 -8.94
CA SER A 134 -6.50 -2.92 -7.87
C SER A 134 -6.40 -1.43 -7.48
N ILE A 135 -5.20 -0.86 -7.40
CA ILE A 135 -5.01 0.58 -7.12
C ILE A 135 -5.62 1.43 -8.23
N LEU A 136 -5.38 1.07 -9.50
CA LEU A 136 -6.01 1.72 -10.65
C LEU A 136 -7.54 1.61 -10.54
N HIS A 137 -8.06 0.42 -10.22
CA HIS A 137 -9.50 0.20 -10.07
C HIS A 137 -10.10 1.02 -8.91
N VAL A 138 -9.42 1.13 -7.76
CA VAL A 138 -9.88 1.93 -6.61
C VAL A 138 -9.86 3.44 -6.91
N GLU A 139 -8.83 3.93 -7.61
CA GLU A 139 -8.81 5.33 -8.06
C GLU A 139 -9.91 5.62 -9.10
N GLU A 140 -10.14 4.70 -10.05
CA GLU A 140 -11.23 4.79 -11.03
C GLU A 140 -12.61 4.75 -10.37
N VAL A 141 -12.84 3.84 -9.41
CA VAL A 141 -14.10 3.73 -8.65
C VAL A 141 -14.37 5.00 -7.84
N LYS A 142 -13.34 5.63 -7.27
CA LYS A 142 -13.48 6.95 -6.61
C LYS A 142 -13.78 8.07 -7.60
N SER A 143 -13.34 7.94 -8.85
CA SER A 143 -13.47 8.98 -9.87
C SER A 143 -14.70 8.83 -10.78
N SER A 144 -15.37 7.68 -10.82
CA SER A 144 -16.40 7.41 -11.84
C SER A 144 -17.58 6.56 -11.34
N LYS A 145 -18.78 7.12 -11.48
CA LYS A 145 -20.02 6.33 -11.55
C LYS A 145 -20.05 5.67 -12.95
N ILE A 146 -19.92 4.34 -13.02
CA ILE A 146 -20.30 3.43 -14.14
C ILE A 146 -19.27 3.18 -15.29
N LEU A 147 -18.80 1.91 -15.37
CA LEU A 147 -18.37 1.06 -16.53
C LEU A 147 -17.16 1.50 -17.40
N LYS A 148 -16.27 0.67 -17.99
CA LYS A 148 -16.16 -0.77 -18.34
C LYS A 148 -14.68 -1.18 -18.39
N ARG A 149 -14.43 -2.48 -18.13
CA ARG A 149 -13.25 -3.28 -18.52
C ARG A 149 -12.52 -2.74 -19.75
N SER A 150 -11.29 -2.28 -19.56
CA SER A 150 -10.27 -2.29 -20.61
C SER A 150 -8.90 -2.55 -20.00
N SER A 151 -8.13 -3.35 -20.73
CA SER A 151 -6.74 -3.69 -20.48
C SER A 151 -5.88 -2.44 -20.57
N PHE A 152 -5.75 -1.72 -19.46
CA PHE A 152 -4.92 -0.52 -19.37
C PHE A 152 -3.50 -0.89 -18.96
N CYS A 153 -2.55 -0.51 -19.82
CA CYS A 153 -1.12 -0.61 -19.60
C CYS A 153 -0.72 0.46 -18.56
N LEU A 154 0.11 0.12 -17.57
CA LEU A 154 0.54 1.08 -16.54
C LEU A 154 1.22 2.34 -17.12
N PHE A 155 1.90 2.20 -18.27
CA PHE A 155 2.48 3.31 -19.04
C PHE A 155 1.45 4.33 -19.54
N THR A 156 0.21 3.91 -19.82
CA THR A 156 -0.85 4.87 -20.19
C THR A 156 -1.30 5.71 -18.98
N TYR A 157 -1.22 5.17 -17.75
CA TYR A 157 -1.64 5.91 -16.56
C TYR A 157 -0.57 6.87 -16.04
N LEU A 158 0.73 6.49 -16.11
CA LEU A 158 1.84 7.41 -15.81
C LEU A 158 1.91 8.59 -16.79
N LYS A 159 1.55 8.38 -18.07
CA LYS A 159 1.40 9.47 -19.06
C LYS A 159 0.12 10.30 -18.92
N MET A 160 -0.90 9.82 -18.21
CA MET A 160 -2.14 10.58 -17.97
C MET A 160 -2.07 11.52 -16.76
N LEU A 161 -0.97 11.48 -16.00
CA LEU A 161 -0.75 12.31 -14.80
C LEU A 161 0.31 13.41 -14.99
N THR A 162 0.72 13.67 -16.23
CA THR A 162 1.44 14.89 -16.68
C THR A 162 0.55 15.68 -17.60
#